data_AF-A0A661BAP8-F1
#
_entry.id   AF-A0A661BAP8-F1
#
_cell.length_a   1.000
_cell.length_b   1.000
_cell.length_c   1.000
_cell.angle_alpha   90.00
_cell.angle_beta   90.00
_cell.angle_gamma   90.00
#
_symmetry.space_group_name_H-M   'P 1'
#
loop_
_entity.id
_entity.type
_entity.pdbx_description
1 polymer ?
#
loop_
_entity_poly.entity_id
_entity_poly.type
_entity_poly.pdbx_seq_one_letter_code
_entity_poly.pdbx_strand_id
1 'polypeptide(L)'
;MILHSNHNRGFTLIELMIVVVIIGVLTALAIGSYSGVRDRALGAEARLQCNAIAKCIEALGADTGQWPGHCPAGRSCYDGETLDGEANEVWVLEFPRSGLLTNDPRCPYPNWNGPYYNEFIKDPWGNDYFFDADYQIDGKTYAVVGSFGPNGVGRNIYDDDDIYVIISTARD
;
A
#
# COMPACT_ATOMS: atom_id res chain seq x y z
N MET A 1 -23.55 -27.78 68.84
CA MET A 1 -23.87 -28.11 67.43
C MET A 1 -24.68 -26.96 66.87
N ILE A 2 -24.07 -26.07 66.08
CA ILE A 2 -24.72 -24.86 65.55
C ILE A 2 -25.10 -25.16 64.09
N LEU A 3 -26.39 -25.10 63.77
CA LEU A 3 -26.91 -25.30 62.42
C LEU A 3 -26.65 -24.04 61.59
N HIS A 4 -25.80 -24.15 60.57
CA HIS A 4 -25.63 -23.10 59.56
C HIS A 4 -26.86 -23.09 58.64
N SER A 5 -27.65 -22.03 58.70
CA SER A 5 -28.79 -21.80 57.79
C SER A 5 -28.28 -21.22 56.47
N ASN A 6 -28.08 -22.08 55.47
CA ASN A 6 -27.78 -21.65 54.10
C ASN A 6 -29.03 -21.00 53.49
N HIS A 7 -29.04 -19.67 53.46
CA HIS A 7 -30.02 -18.89 52.74
C HIS A 7 -29.72 -18.95 51.24
N ASN A 8 -30.09 -20.05 50.60
CA ASN A 8 -30.10 -20.13 49.13
C ASN A 8 -31.25 -19.27 48.60
N ARG A 9 -30.96 -17.99 48.36
CA ARG A 9 -31.84 -17.10 47.60
C ARG A 9 -31.78 -17.51 46.13
N GLY A 10 -32.87 -18.09 45.63
CA GLY A 10 -33.02 -18.41 44.21
C GLY A 10 -33.17 -17.14 43.38
N PHE A 11 -32.56 -17.14 42.19
CA PHE A 11 -32.73 -16.10 41.18
C PHE A 11 -34.19 -16.06 40.71
N THR A 12 -34.73 -14.87 40.49
CA THR A 12 -36.09 -14.74 39.95
C THR A 12 -36.07 -14.84 38.42
N LEU A 13 -37.12 -15.44 37.83
CA LEU A 13 -37.23 -15.53 36.36
C LEU A 13 -37.27 -14.14 35.69
N ILE A 14 -37.85 -13.15 36.38
CA ILE A 14 -37.93 -11.77 35.89
C ILE A 14 -36.54 -11.09 35.85
N GLU A 15 -35.67 -11.41 36.81
CA GLU A 15 -34.32 -10.87 36.89
C GLU A 15 -33.44 -11.41 35.76
N LEU A 16 -33.59 -12.70 35.43
CA LEU A 16 -32.95 -13.26 34.24
C LEU A 16 -33.53 -12.68 32.94
N MET A 17 -34.86 -12.49 32.88
CA MET A 17 -35.52 -11.94 31.71
C MET A 17 -35.04 -10.53 31.38
N ILE A 18 -34.95 -9.65 32.38
CA ILE A 18 -34.46 -8.28 32.19
C ILE A 18 -33.01 -8.29 31.71
N VAL A 19 -32.17 -9.18 32.23
CA VAL A 19 -30.76 -9.30 31.82
C VAL A 19 -30.64 -9.68 30.36
N VAL A 20 -31.36 -10.71 29.89
CA VAL A 20 -31.28 -11.12 28.47
C VAL A 20 -31.87 -10.06 27.53
N VAL A 21 -32.86 -9.30 27.98
CA VAL A 21 -33.42 -8.16 27.22
C VAL A 21 -32.39 -7.03 27.11
N ILE A 22 -31.76 -6.64 28.22
CA ILE A 22 -30.73 -5.58 28.21
C ILE A 22 -29.55 -5.99 27.34
N ILE A 23 -29.05 -7.23 27.48
CA ILE A 23 -27.95 -7.73 26.64
C ILE A 23 -28.37 -7.72 25.16
N GLY A 24 -29.59 -8.15 24.83
CA GLY A 24 -30.10 -8.12 23.45
C GLY A 24 -30.19 -6.71 22.84
N VAL A 25 -30.54 -5.70 23.63
CA VAL A 25 -30.57 -4.30 23.18
C VAL A 25 -29.16 -3.74 23.00
N LEU A 26 -28.25 -4.02 23.95
CA LEU A 26 -26.88 -3.54 23.89
C LEU A 26 -26.10 -4.16 22.71
N THR A 27 -26.27 -5.45 22.45
CA THR A 27 -25.60 -6.12 21.33
C THR A 27 -26.08 -5.60 19.98
N ALA A 28 -27.35 -5.22 19.85
CA ALA A 28 -27.90 -4.63 18.63
C ALA A 28 -27.26 -3.27 18.29
N LEU A 29 -26.88 -2.47 19.29
CA LEU A 29 -26.28 -1.13 19.08
C LEU A 29 -24.76 -1.15 18.88
N ALA A 30 -24.07 -2.23 19.26
CA ALA A 30 -22.60 -2.28 19.30
C ALA A 30 -21.92 -2.46 17.92
N ILE A 31 -22.68 -2.61 16.82
CA ILE A 31 -22.15 -3.08 15.52
C ILE A 31 -21.43 -1.98 14.71
N GLY A 32 -21.71 -0.69 14.92
CA GLY A 32 -21.26 0.36 14.01
C GLY A 32 -20.25 1.34 14.61
N SER A 33 -19.01 1.37 14.08
CA SER A 33 -18.24 2.63 13.84
C SER A 33 -16.74 2.48 13.47
N TYR A 34 -16.16 1.28 13.33
CA TYR A 34 -14.69 1.17 13.21
C TYR A 34 -14.07 1.17 11.79
N SER A 35 -14.86 1.11 10.71
CA SER A 35 -14.31 0.95 9.36
C SER A 35 -13.50 2.16 8.88
N GLY A 36 -14.06 3.37 8.94
CA GLY A 36 -13.42 4.56 8.36
C GLY A 36 -12.15 5.05 9.09
N VAL A 37 -11.91 4.64 10.33
CA VAL A 37 -10.64 4.93 11.02
C VAL A 37 -9.56 3.95 10.56
N ARG A 38 -9.93 2.68 10.40
CA ARG A 38 -9.03 1.64 9.89
C ARG A 38 -8.57 1.97 8.47
N ASP A 39 -9.49 2.29 7.57
CA ASP A 39 -9.15 2.54 6.17
C ASP A 39 -8.22 3.75 6.00
N ARG A 40 -8.42 4.80 6.79
CA ARG A 40 -7.50 5.95 6.84
C ARG A 40 -6.12 5.59 7.41
N ALA A 41 -6.07 4.71 8.40
CA ALA A 41 -4.80 4.24 8.96
C ALA A 41 -4.01 3.41 7.94
N LEU A 42 -4.68 2.50 7.22
CA LEU A 42 -4.08 1.73 6.12
C LEU A 42 -3.58 2.66 5.01
N GLY A 43 -4.40 3.63 4.59
CA GLY A 43 -3.97 4.60 3.58
C GLY A 43 -2.76 5.44 4.01
N ALA A 44 -2.70 5.86 5.27
CA ALA A 44 -1.55 6.57 5.82
C ALA A 44 -0.29 5.68 5.85
N GLU A 45 -0.43 4.40 6.19
CA GLU A 45 0.67 3.44 6.19
C GLU A 45 1.22 3.22 4.77
N ALA A 46 0.36 2.96 3.78
CA ALA A 46 0.76 2.82 2.38
C ALA A 46 1.49 4.09 1.89
N ARG A 47 0.96 5.28 2.20
CA ARG A 47 1.60 6.55 1.84
C ARG A 47 2.98 6.71 2.48
N LEU A 48 3.16 6.31 3.73
CA LEU A 48 4.47 6.35 4.40
C LEU A 48 5.49 5.44 3.71
N GLN A 49 5.07 4.24 3.32
CA GLN A 49 5.92 3.29 2.59
C GLN A 49 6.26 3.82 1.19
N CYS A 50 5.28 4.35 0.44
CA CYS A 50 5.55 5.02 -0.85
C CYS A 50 6.58 6.15 -0.72
N ASN A 51 6.52 6.97 0.34
CA ASN A 51 7.52 8.02 0.57
C ASN A 51 8.92 7.46 0.86
N ALA A 52 9.02 6.32 1.56
CA ALA A 52 10.29 5.67 1.80
C ALA A 52 10.89 5.14 0.49
N ILE A 53 10.05 4.47 -0.32
CA ILE A 53 10.44 3.92 -1.63
C ILE A 53 10.84 5.06 -2.59
N ALA A 54 10.11 6.18 -2.59
CA ALA A 54 10.43 7.34 -3.43
C ALA A 54 11.87 7.84 -3.19
N LYS A 55 12.31 7.91 -1.94
CA LYS A 55 13.69 8.30 -1.60
C LYS A 55 14.73 7.30 -2.12
N CYS A 56 14.39 6.02 -2.13
CA CYS A 56 15.25 4.97 -2.67
C CYS A 56 15.32 5.04 -4.21
N ILE A 57 14.22 5.39 -4.87
CA ILE A 57 14.18 5.67 -6.30
C ILE A 57 15.02 6.91 -6.65
N GLU A 58 14.94 7.97 -5.84
CA GLU A 58 15.80 9.15 -6.00
C GLU A 58 17.29 8.81 -5.84
N ALA A 59 17.64 7.95 -4.87
CA ALA A 59 19.01 7.48 -4.68
C ALA A 59 19.51 6.63 -5.87
N LEU A 60 18.68 5.72 -6.37
CA LEU A 60 18.96 4.97 -7.61
C LEU A 60 19.21 5.93 -8.78
N GLY A 61 18.35 6.94 -8.96
CA GLY A 61 18.49 7.95 -10.00
C GLY A 61 19.75 8.80 -9.85
N ALA A 62 20.15 9.12 -8.61
CA ALA A 62 21.37 9.88 -8.33
C ALA A 62 22.64 9.11 -8.69
N ASP A 63 22.68 7.80 -8.39
CA ASP A 63 23.85 6.97 -8.64
C ASP A 63 23.96 6.54 -10.11
N THR A 64 22.82 6.18 -10.72
CA THR A 64 22.78 5.50 -12.02
C THR A 64 22.36 6.42 -13.16
N GLY A 65 21.73 7.56 -12.86
CA GLY A 65 21.09 8.42 -13.86
C GLY A 65 19.85 7.80 -14.51
N GLN A 66 19.37 6.67 -14.01
CA GLN A 66 18.23 5.92 -14.53
C GLN A 66 17.13 5.75 -13.48
N TRP A 67 15.92 5.50 -13.94
CA TRP A 67 14.74 5.27 -13.12
C TRP A 67 14.35 3.79 -13.18
N PRO A 68 13.54 3.30 -12.23
CA PRO A 68 12.98 1.95 -12.31
C PRO A 68 12.34 1.69 -13.68
N GLY A 69 12.57 0.51 -14.27
CA GLY A 69 12.04 0.17 -15.59
C GLY A 69 12.77 0.83 -16.76
N HIS A 70 13.92 1.46 -16.52
CA HIS A 70 14.76 2.12 -17.53
C HIS A 70 14.06 3.17 -18.40
N CYS A 71 12.90 3.66 -17.96
CA CYS A 71 12.16 4.74 -18.62
C CYS A 71 12.36 6.06 -17.85
N PRO A 72 12.78 7.17 -18.49
CA PRO A 72 12.93 8.45 -17.81
C PRO A 72 11.63 8.95 -17.18
N ALA A 73 11.73 9.59 -16.02
CA ALA A 73 10.58 10.22 -15.38
C ALA A 73 9.81 11.19 -16.29
N GLY A 74 8.49 11.09 -16.26
CA GLY A 74 7.57 11.92 -17.02
C GLY A 74 7.49 11.57 -18.51
N ARG A 75 8.03 10.44 -18.95
CA ARG A 75 7.91 9.96 -20.33
C ARG A 75 7.13 8.66 -20.40
N SER A 76 6.24 8.59 -21.38
CA SER A 76 5.69 7.32 -21.85
C SER A 76 6.79 6.61 -22.65
N CYS A 77 7.23 5.45 -22.19
CA CYS A 77 8.10 4.56 -22.96
C CYS A 77 7.31 3.29 -23.27
N TYR A 78 7.08 3.01 -24.54
CA TYR A 78 6.39 1.80 -24.96
C TYR A 78 7.35 0.61 -25.04
N ASP A 79 6.78 -0.58 -25.18
CA ASP A 79 7.52 -1.81 -25.45
C ASP A 79 8.47 -1.62 -26.66
N GLY A 80 9.75 -1.90 -26.45
CA GLY A 80 10.84 -1.70 -27.41
C GLY A 80 11.54 -0.33 -27.38
N GLU A 81 11.04 0.65 -26.62
CA GLU A 81 11.70 1.95 -26.43
C GLU A 81 12.52 2.02 -25.13
N THR A 82 12.24 1.14 -24.17
CA THR A 82 13.03 0.98 -22.94
C THR A 82 14.30 0.18 -23.20
N LEU A 83 15.30 0.35 -22.35
CA LEU A 83 16.59 -0.34 -22.49
C LEU A 83 16.46 -1.86 -22.42
N ASP A 84 15.42 -2.35 -21.74
CA ASP A 84 15.10 -3.76 -21.53
C ASP A 84 13.97 -4.30 -22.40
N GLY A 85 13.35 -3.45 -23.23
CA GLY A 85 12.30 -3.87 -24.16
C GLY A 85 11.01 -4.29 -23.46
N GLU A 86 10.64 -3.59 -22.39
CA GLU A 86 9.42 -3.81 -21.60
C GLU A 86 8.73 -2.44 -21.36
N ALA A 87 7.42 -2.38 -21.11
CA ALA A 87 6.69 -1.09 -20.93
C ALA A 87 7.21 -0.24 -19.75
N ASN A 88 6.99 1.06 -19.74
CA ASN A 88 7.50 2.01 -18.74
C ASN A 88 7.10 1.76 -17.27
N GLU A 89 6.03 1.02 -17.00
CA GLU A 89 5.56 0.72 -15.65
C GLU A 89 6.25 -0.52 -15.04
N VAL A 90 6.64 -0.42 -13.77
CA VAL A 90 7.17 -1.52 -12.97
C VAL A 90 6.13 -1.92 -11.94
N TRP A 91 5.36 -2.96 -12.26
CA TRP A 91 4.24 -3.46 -11.45
C TRP A 91 4.62 -4.08 -10.11
N VAL A 92 5.85 -4.58 -10.02
CA VAL A 92 6.35 -5.28 -8.84
C VAL A 92 7.76 -4.77 -8.60
N LEU A 93 7.92 -3.87 -7.64
CA LEU A 93 9.20 -3.25 -7.34
C LEU A 93 10.24 -4.23 -6.75
N GLU A 94 9.82 -5.41 -6.32
CA GLU A 94 10.72 -6.48 -5.91
C GLU A 94 11.57 -7.02 -7.08
N PHE A 95 11.10 -6.89 -8.32
CA PHE A 95 11.82 -7.42 -9.47
C PHE A 95 13.10 -6.64 -9.77
N PRO A 96 14.17 -7.30 -10.28
CA PRO A 96 15.45 -6.64 -10.58
C PRO A 96 15.32 -5.43 -11.51
N ARG A 97 14.30 -5.43 -12.37
CA ARG A 97 13.94 -4.32 -13.25
C ARG A 97 13.69 -3.00 -12.52
N SER A 98 13.30 -3.03 -11.25
CA SER A 98 13.17 -1.80 -10.47
C SER A 98 14.51 -1.15 -10.14
N GLY A 99 15.59 -1.93 -10.12
CA GLY A 99 16.90 -1.52 -9.63
C GLY A 99 16.99 -1.34 -8.11
N LEU A 100 15.91 -1.59 -7.35
CA LEU A 100 15.85 -1.22 -5.92
C LEU A 100 16.46 -2.28 -5.00
N LEU A 101 16.19 -3.57 -5.23
CA LEU A 101 16.78 -4.68 -4.45
C LEU A 101 18.06 -5.22 -5.07
N THR A 102 18.08 -5.36 -6.39
CA THR A 102 19.19 -5.96 -7.13
C THR A 102 19.42 -5.20 -8.42
N ASN A 103 20.63 -5.30 -8.96
CA ASN A 103 20.90 -4.77 -10.28
C ASN A 103 20.25 -5.67 -11.35
N ASP A 104 19.63 -5.07 -12.37
CA ASP A 104 18.93 -5.81 -13.41
C ASP A 104 19.91 -6.69 -14.22
N PRO A 105 19.72 -8.02 -14.28
CA PRO A 105 20.61 -8.91 -15.02
C PRO A 105 20.44 -8.85 -16.54
N ARG A 106 19.29 -8.39 -17.05
CA ARG A 106 19.04 -8.19 -18.49
C ARG A 106 19.65 -6.87 -18.94
N CYS A 107 19.43 -5.80 -18.17
CA CYS A 107 19.85 -4.44 -18.50
C CYS A 107 20.47 -3.74 -17.28
N PRO A 108 21.73 -4.03 -16.94
CA PRO A 108 22.34 -3.52 -15.71
C PRO A 108 22.32 -2.00 -15.61
N TYR A 109 21.88 -1.49 -14.47
CA TYR A 109 22.00 -0.10 -14.09
C TYR A 109 23.50 0.26 -13.95
N PRO A 110 23.99 1.29 -14.66
CA PRO A 110 25.38 1.73 -14.55
C PRO A 110 25.62 2.35 -13.17
N ASN A 111 26.83 2.16 -12.61
CA ASN A 111 27.21 2.68 -11.29
C ASN A 111 26.27 2.27 -10.14
N TRP A 112 25.51 1.18 -10.30
CA TRP A 112 24.61 0.69 -9.28
C TRP A 112 25.37 0.39 -7.98
N ASN A 113 24.99 1.08 -6.91
CA ASN A 113 25.61 0.99 -5.58
C ASN A 113 24.65 0.40 -4.55
N GLY A 114 23.55 -0.19 -5.01
CA GLY A 114 22.52 -0.75 -4.16
C GLY A 114 22.96 -1.97 -3.35
N PRO A 115 22.04 -2.60 -2.60
CA PRO A 115 20.59 -2.37 -2.64
C PRO A 115 20.18 -1.00 -2.10
N TYR A 116 19.18 -0.38 -2.73
CA TYR A 116 18.58 0.88 -2.25
C TYR A 116 17.39 0.63 -1.31
N TYR A 117 16.83 -0.57 -1.34
CA TYR A 117 15.78 -1.03 -0.44
C TYR A 117 16.16 -2.40 0.15
N ASN A 118 15.78 -2.68 1.39
CA ASN A 118 16.24 -3.91 2.07
C ASN A 118 15.34 -5.12 1.75
N GLU A 119 14.03 -4.93 1.83
CA GLU A 119 13.04 -5.98 1.63
C GLU A 119 11.70 -5.32 1.31
N PHE A 120 11.02 -5.77 0.25
CA PHE A 120 9.69 -5.29 -0.04
C PHE A 120 8.66 -6.02 0.83
N ILE A 121 7.92 -5.23 1.60
CA ILE A 121 6.67 -5.67 2.20
C ILE A 121 5.53 -5.31 1.26
N LYS A 122 4.45 -6.09 1.31
CA LYS A 122 3.22 -5.77 0.60
C LYS A 122 2.55 -4.53 1.21
N ASP A 123 1.73 -3.87 0.42
CA ASP A 123 0.86 -2.82 0.93
C ASP A 123 -0.15 -3.38 1.96
N PRO A 124 -0.89 -2.51 2.68
CA PRO A 124 -1.80 -2.95 3.73
C PRO A 124 -2.98 -3.82 3.26
N TRP A 125 -3.21 -3.93 1.95
CA TRP A 125 -4.23 -4.78 1.32
C TRP A 125 -3.63 -6.04 0.68
N GLY A 126 -2.30 -6.19 0.70
CA GLY A 126 -1.58 -7.35 0.22
C GLY A 126 -1.03 -7.22 -1.21
N ASN A 127 -1.13 -6.04 -1.83
CA ASN A 127 -0.63 -5.81 -3.18
C ASN A 127 0.85 -5.41 -3.17
N ASP A 128 1.48 -5.52 -4.34
CA ASP A 128 2.79 -4.96 -4.59
C ASP A 128 2.75 -3.44 -4.76
N TYR A 129 3.82 -2.77 -4.35
CA TYR A 129 4.05 -1.40 -4.76
C TYR A 129 4.51 -1.36 -6.21
N PHE A 130 4.10 -0.30 -6.91
CA PHE A 130 4.44 -0.06 -8.31
C PHE A 130 5.22 1.25 -8.49
N PHE A 131 5.96 1.32 -9.58
CA PHE A 131 6.47 2.59 -10.13
C PHE A 131 5.87 2.79 -11.52
N ASP A 132 5.46 4.01 -11.80
CA ASP A 132 5.00 4.44 -13.10
C ASP A 132 5.73 5.73 -13.48
N ALA A 133 6.37 5.72 -14.65
CA ALA A 133 7.11 6.86 -15.15
C ALA A 133 6.22 7.94 -15.75
N ASP A 134 4.98 7.63 -16.16
CA ASP A 134 4.08 8.55 -16.88
C ASP A 134 2.65 8.63 -16.34
N TYR A 135 2.46 8.26 -15.08
CA TYR A 135 1.20 8.32 -14.36
C TYR A 135 0.44 9.63 -14.59
N GLN A 136 -0.84 9.51 -14.95
CA GLN A 136 -1.68 10.67 -15.30
C GLN A 136 -2.49 11.17 -14.10
N ILE A 137 -2.30 12.44 -13.75
CA ILE A 137 -3.05 13.14 -12.70
C ILE A 137 -3.59 14.43 -13.31
N ASP A 138 -4.91 14.58 -13.36
CA ASP A 138 -5.60 15.76 -13.90
C ASP A 138 -5.10 16.16 -15.31
N GLY A 139 -4.82 15.18 -16.17
CA GLY A 139 -4.33 15.39 -17.53
C GLY A 139 -2.86 15.80 -17.64
N LYS A 140 -2.09 15.69 -16.55
CA LYS A 140 -0.64 15.90 -16.52
C LYS A 140 0.10 14.62 -16.17
N THR A 141 1.31 14.49 -16.69
CA THR A 141 2.16 13.30 -16.55
C THR A 141 3.18 13.48 -15.43
N TYR A 142 3.27 12.49 -14.54
CA TYR A 142 4.19 12.46 -13.42
C TYR A 142 4.84 11.09 -13.28
N ALA A 143 6.08 11.06 -12.79
CA ALA A 143 6.65 9.82 -12.28
C ALA A 143 6.21 9.63 -10.83
N VAL A 144 5.62 8.48 -10.52
CA VAL A 144 5.09 8.15 -9.21
C VAL A 144 5.55 6.78 -8.73
N VAL A 145 5.53 6.61 -7.42
CA VAL A 145 5.50 5.30 -6.77
C VAL A 145 4.18 5.18 -6.01
N GLY A 146 3.51 4.02 -6.09
CA GLY A 146 2.20 3.86 -5.50
C GLY A 146 1.85 2.44 -5.06
N SER A 147 0.70 2.34 -4.40
CA SER A 147 -0.02 1.12 -4.04
C SER A 147 -1.39 1.16 -4.72
N PHE A 148 -1.87 0.00 -5.17
CA PHE A 148 -3.17 -0.18 -5.82
C PHE A 148 -4.38 -0.14 -4.87
N GLY A 149 -4.15 0.31 -3.63
CA GLY A 149 -5.22 0.50 -2.68
C GLY A 149 -6.02 -0.76 -2.33
N PRO A 150 -7.20 -0.57 -1.72
CA PRO A 150 -8.12 -1.65 -1.35
C PRO A 150 -8.57 -2.56 -2.50
N ASN A 151 -8.71 -2.04 -3.72
CA ASN A 151 -9.23 -2.81 -4.84
C ASN A 151 -8.15 -3.67 -5.53
N GLY A 152 -6.87 -3.31 -5.39
CA GLY A 152 -5.74 -4.02 -6.01
C GLY A 152 -5.70 -3.90 -7.54
N VAL A 153 -6.43 -2.95 -8.11
CA VAL A 153 -6.56 -2.70 -9.54
C VAL A 153 -5.72 -1.48 -9.89
N GLY A 154 -4.68 -1.66 -10.70
CA GLY A 154 -4.06 -0.49 -11.32
C GLY A 154 -3.07 -0.77 -12.43
N ARG A 155 -3.19 -1.92 -13.11
CA ARG A 155 -2.42 -2.18 -14.33
C ARG A 155 -2.92 -1.29 -15.47
N ASN A 156 -2.33 -0.11 -15.66
CA ASN A 156 -2.79 0.96 -16.57
C ASN A 156 -4.22 1.42 -16.27
N ILE A 157 -4.63 1.33 -15.01
CA ILE A 157 -5.90 1.83 -14.51
C ILE A 157 -5.54 2.77 -13.38
N TYR A 158 -5.80 4.04 -13.57
CA TYR A 158 -5.54 5.08 -12.58
C TYR A 158 -6.89 5.44 -11.96
N ASP A 159 -7.09 5.05 -10.71
CA ASP A 159 -8.37 5.25 -10.04
C ASP A 159 -8.24 6.03 -8.73
N ASP A 160 -9.38 6.20 -8.07
CA ASP A 160 -9.51 7.07 -6.90
C ASP A 160 -8.95 6.44 -5.61
N ASP A 161 -8.73 5.11 -5.58
CA ASP A 161 -8.22 4.42 -4.39
C ASP A 161 -6.73 4.08 -4.43
N ASP A 162 -6.09 4.30 -5.58
CA ASP A 162 -4.63 4.34 -5.70
C ASP A 162 -3.99 5.34 -4.73
N ILE A 163 -2.93 4.90 -4.04
CA ILE A 163 -2.16 5.73 -3.12
C ILE A 163 -0.76 5.89 -3.67
N TYR A 164 -0.46 7.10 -4.14
CA TYR A 164 0.80 7.41 -4.78
C TYR A 164 1.55 8.59 -4.16
N VAL A 165 2.84 8.65 -4.47
CA VAL A 165 3.74 9.78 -4.20
C VAL A 165 4.38 10.19 -5.51
N ILE A 166 4.25 11.48 -5.85
CA ILE A 166 4.93 12.08 -7.00
C ILE A 166 6.41 12.24 -6.66
N ILE A 167 7.28 11.71 -7.52
CA ILE A 167 8.74 11.80 -7.40
C ILE A 167 9.29 12.89 -8.31
N SER A 168 8.78 12.98 -9.55
CA SER A 168 9.17 14.02 -10.50
C SER A 168 8.02 14.38 -11.43
N THR A 169 7.99 15.64 -11.89
CA THR A 169 7.09 16.08 -12.95
C THR A 169 7.69 15.74 -14.32
N ALA A 170 6.85 15.63 -15.36
CA ALA A 170 7.32 15.76 -16.73
C ALA A 170 8.09 17.10 -16.85
N ARG A 171 9.30 17.05 -17.40
CA ARG A 171 10.01 18.28 -17.78
C ARG A 171 9.29 18.84 -19.01
N ASP A 172 8.82 20.08 -18.88
CA ASP A 172 8.34 20.90 -20.00
C ASP A 172 9.40 21.04 -21.11
#